data_AF-A0A960XZA8-F1
#
_entry.id   AF-A0A960XZA8-F1
#
_cell.length_a   1.000
_cell.length_b   1.000
_cell.length_c   1.000
_cell.angle_alpha   90.00
_cell.angle_beta   90.00
_cell.angle_gamma   90.00
#
_symmetry.space_group_name_H-M   'P 1'
#
loop_
_entity.id
_entity.type
_entity.pdbx_description
1 polymer ?
#
loop_
_entity_poly.entity_id
_entity_poly.type
_entity_poly.pdbx_seq_one_letter_code
_entity_poly.pdbx_strand_id
1 'polypeptide(L)' 'MSERSSLALKAVTMRGLEEVLAEEIRQLGGKDVRPARGVVLFRGDFLLLYSCCYYLRTAMRVLLELGSTR' A
#
# COMPACT_ATOMS: atom_id res chain seq x y z
N MET A 1 -10.78 15.14 16.92
CA MET A 1 -11.08 13.80 16.38
C MET A 1 -10.45 13.71 15.01
N SER A 2 -9.55 12.74 14.84
CA SER A 2 -8.43 12.69 13.89
C SER A 2 -8.76 13.08 12.45
N GLU A 3 -8.01 14.04 11.88
CA GLU A 3 -7.85 14.18 10.43
C GLU A 3 -7.36 12.83 9.88
N ARG A 4 -8.23 12.09 9.20
CA ARG A 4 -7.81 10.91 8.43
C ARG A 4 -7.28 11.41 7.09
N SER A 5 -6.07 11.96 7.11
CA SER A 5 -5.37 12.38 5.91
C SER A 5 -5.14 11.15 5.02
N SER A 6 -5.67 11.20 3.79
CA SER A 6 -5.47 10.13 2.81
C SER A 6 -4.09 10.24 2.19
N LEU A 7 -3.22 9.30 2.52
CA LEU A 7 -1.85 9.17 2.03
C LEU A 7 -1.80 8.34 0.74
N ALA A 8 -0.87 8.69 -0.14
CA ALA A 8 -0.51 7.87 -1.29
C ALA A 8 0.60 6.89 -0.89
N LEU A 9 0.31 5.60 -0.99
CA LEU A 9 1.17 4.51 -0.53
C LEU A 9 1.53 3.57 -1.68
N LYS A 10 2.72 2.99 -1.59
CA LYS A 10 3.26 2.08 -2.59
C LYS A 10 3.89 0.87 -1.91
N ALA A 11 3.35 -0.32 -2.15
CA ALA A 11 3.88 -1.58 -1.63
C ALA A 11 4.59 -2.35 -2.73
N VAL A 12 5.90 -2.59 -2.58
CA VAL A 12 6.71 -3.33 -3.54
C VAL A 12 6.61 -4.82 -3.23
N THR A 13 6.47 -5.65 -4.26
CA THR A 13 6.37 -7.11 -4.15
C THR A 13 7.19 -7.81 -5.22
N MET A 14 7.29 -9.13 -5.13
CA MET A 14 7.90 -9.96 -6.16
C MET A 14 6.96 -10.08 -7.37
N ARG A 15 7.54 -10.20 -8.56
CA ARG A 15 6.76 -10.38 -9.80
C ARG A 15 5.96 -11.67 -9.73
N GLY A 16 4.67 -11.59 -10.05
CA GLY A 16 3.70 -12.68 -9.95
C GLY A 16 2.86 -12.69 -8.66
N LEU A 17 3.19 -11.86 -7.66
CA LEU A 17 2.43 -11.73 -6.40
C LEU A 17 1.64 -10.43 -6.29
N GLU A 18 1.59 -9.63 -7.36
CA GLU A 18 0.90 -8.34 -7.38
C GLU A 18 -0.58 -8.45 -6.97
N GLU A 19 -1.29 -9.44 -7.51
CA GLU A 19 -2.72 -9.64 -7.22
C GLU A 19 -2.95 -10.15 -5.80
N VAL A 20 -2.06 -11.00 -5.29
CA VAL A 20 -2.16 -11.51 -3.91
C VAL A 20 -1.96 -10.38 -2.91
N LEU A 21 -0.93 -9.54 -3.14
CA LEU A 21 -0.69 -8.35 -2.34
C LEU A 21 -1.85 -7.35 -2.44
N ALA A 22 -2.40 -7.15 -3.63
CA ALA A 22 -3.55 -6.27 -3.82
C ALA A 22 -4.75 -6.75 -3.00
N GLU A 23 -4.99 -8.07 -2.93
CA GLU A 23 -6.07 -8.63 -2.14
C GLU A 23 -5.83 -8.47 -0.63
N GLU A 24 -4.61 -8.72 -0.14
CA GLU A 24 -4.26 -8.46 1.27
C GLU A 24 -4.51 -6.98 1.64
N ILE A 25 -4.14 -6.05 0.76
CA ILE A 25 -4.35 -4.61 0.99
C ILE A 25 -5.86 -4.26 0.99
N ARG A 26 -6.66 -4.86 0.10
CA ARG A 26 -8.13 -4.67 0.11
C ARG A 26 -8.76 -5.18 1.40
N GLN A 27 -8.31 -6.33 1.90
CA GLN A 27 -8.80 -6.90 3.16
C GLN A 27 -8.44 -6.03 4.38
N LEU A 28 -7.29 -5.38 4.35
CA LEU A 28 -6.89 -4.41 5.39
C LEU A 28 -7.64 -3.07 5.29
N GLY A 29 -8.44 -2.85 4.23
CA GLY A 29 -9.23 -1.63 4.03
C GLY A 29 -8.53 -0.56 3.19
N GLY A 30 -7.50 -0.92 2.42
CA GLY A 30 -6.88 -0.03 1.45
C GLY A 30 -7.82 0.38 0.32
N LYS A 31 -7.68 1.63 -0.13
CA LYS A 31 -8.51 2.24 -1.18
C LYS A 31 -7.70 2.44 -2.45
N ASP A 32 -8.39 2.49 -3.59
CA ASP A 32 -7.77 2.73 -4.91
C ASP A 32 -6.58 1.80 -5.19
N VAL A 33 -6.75 0.51 -4.87
CA VAL A 33 -5.70 -0.51 -4.99
C VAL A 33 -5.46 -0.85 -6.45
N ARG A 34 -4.29 -0.48 -6.97
CA ARG A 34 -3.87 -0.67 -8.37
C ARG A 34 -2.58 -1.50 -8.42
N PRO A 35 -2.68 -2.79 -8.75
CA PRO A 35 -1.52 -3.61 -9.03
C PRO A 35 -0.82 -3.15 -10.31
N ALA A 36 0.51 -3.11 -10.27
CA ALA A 36 1.41 -2.78 -11.36
C ALA A 36 2.67 -3.65 -11.26
N ARG A 37 3.54 -3.65 -12.27
CA ARG A 37 4.66 -4.59 -12.35
C ARG A 37 5.60 -4.50 -11.13
N GLY A 38 5.58 -5.53 -10.27
CA GLY A 38 6.36 -5.60 -9.03
C GLY A 38 5.92 -4.62 -7.93
N VAL A 39 4.75 -3.98 -8.06
CA VAL A 39 4.32 -2.96 -7.11
C VAL A 39 2.80 -2.77 -7.09
N VAL A 40 2.23 -2.55 -5.91
CA VAL A 40 0.82 -2.19 -5.74
C VAL A 40 0.73 -0.77 -5.20
N LEU A 41 0.00 0.09 -5.92
CA LEU A 41 -0.31 1.46 -5.50
C LEU A 41 -1.64 1.45 -4.76
N PHE A 42 -1.75 2.18 -3.66
CA PHE A 42 -2.99 2.27 -2.89
C PHE A 42 -3.03 3.56 -2.07
N ARG A 43 -4.20 3.88 -1.51
CA ARG A 43 -4.41 5.02 -0.62
C ARG A 43 -4.91 4.55 0.74
N GLY A 44 -4.47 5.24 1.80
CA GLY A 44 -4.76 4.85 3.18
C GLY A 44 -4.51 5.98 4.18
N ASP A 45 -4.80 5.73 5.46
CA ASP A 45 -4.36 6.58 6.56
C ASP A 45 -3.05 6.04 7.18
N PHE A 46 -2.47 6.77 8.14
CA PHE A 46 -1.27 6.31 8.85
C PHE A 46 -1.51 5.00 9.60
N LEU A 47 -2.72 4.78 10.12
CA LEU A 47 -3.07 3.53 10.77
C LEU A 47 -2.95 2.37 9.78
N LEU A 48 -3.53 2.51 8.59
CA LEU A 48 -3.39 1.51 7.52
C LEU A 48 -1.92 1.31 7.12
N LEU A 49 -1.11 2.37 7.02
CA LEU A 49 0.32 2.25 6.72
C LEU A 49 1.02 1.34 7.74
N TYR A 50 0.83 1.59 9.05
CA TYR A 50 1.41 0.76 10.09
C TYR A 50 0.86 -0.68 10.07
N SER A 51 -0.44 -0.85 9.84
CA SER A 51 -1.06 -2.17 9.68
C SER A 51 -0.45 -2.92 8.49
N CYS A 52 -0.23 -2.25 7.36
CA CYS A 52 0.41 -2.84 6.19
C CYS A 52 1.84 -3.31 6.50
N CYS A 53 2.63 -2.50 7.20
CA CYS A 53 3.99 -2.89 7.61
C CYS A 53 4.01 -4.11 8.55
N TYR A 54 2.92 -4.34 9.30
CA TYR A 54 2.84 -5.42 10.28
C TYR A 54 2.23 -6.71 9.72
N TYR A 55 1.19 -6.60 8.88
CA TYR A 55 0.38 -7.75 8.45
C TYR A 55 0.69 -8.26 7.05
N LEU A 56 1.27 -7.44 6.15
CA LEU A 56 1.52 -7.88 4.78
C LEU A 56 2.67 -8.90 4.75
N ARG A 57 2.37 -10.11 4.28
CA ARG A 57 3.37 -11.19 4.16
C ARG A 57 3.97 -11.28 2.77
N THR A 58 3.30 -10.69 1.77
CA THR A 58 3.74 -10.69 0.37
C THR A 58 4.44 -9.39 -0.05
N ALA A 59 4.40 -8.35 0.79
CA ALA A 59 5.09 -7.09 0.54
C ALA A 59 6.54 -7.14 1.04
N MET A 60 7.48 -6.66 0.22
CA MET A 60 8.88 -6.52 0.61
C MET A 60 9.15 -5.18 1.31
N ARG A 61 8.42 -4.13 0.95
CA ARG A 61 8.52 -2.78 1.54
C ARG A 61 7.26 -1.98 1.23
N VAL A 62 6.88 -1.10 2.16
CA VAL A 62 5.79 -0.13 2.01
C VAL A 62 6.39 1.28 2.05
N LEU A 63 6.06 2.10 1.07
CA LEU A 63 6.62 3.43 0.86
C LEU A 63 5.50 4.47 0.92
N LEU A 64 5.77 5.57 1.61
CA LEU A 64 4.94 6.78 1.59
C LEU A 64 5.47 7.72 0.49
N GLU A 65 4.59 8.17 -0.39
CA GLU A 65 4.95 9.16 -1.40
C GLU A 65 4.91 10.58 -0.79
N LEU A 66 6.08 11.22 -0.68
CA LEU A 66 6.22 12.57 -0.13
C LEU A 66 6.09 13.68 -1.18
N GLY A 67 6.42 13.36 -2.43
CA GLY A 67 6.43 14.29 -3.55
C GLY A 67 7.20 13.71 -4.73
N SER A 68 6.97 14.28 -5.91
CA SER A 68 7.70 13.95 -7.14
C SER A 68 8.46 15.21 -7.57
N THR A 69 9.77 15.10 -7.74
CA THR A 69 10.56 16.14 -8.40
C THR A 69 10.57 15.88 -9.90
N ARG A 70 10.33 16.93 -10.70
CA ARG A 70 10.75 16.95 -12.10
C ARG A 70 12.26 17.19 -12.18
#